data_AF-A0A150J8P2-F1
#
_entry.id   AF-A0A150J8P2-F1
#
_cell.length_a   1.000
_cell.length_b   1.000
_cell.length_c   1.000
_cell.angle_alpha   90.00
_cell.angle_beta   90.00
_cell.angle_gamma   90.00
#
_symmetry.space_group_name_H-M   'P 1'
#
loop_
_entity.id
_entity.type
_entity.pdbx_description
1 polymer ?
#
loop_
_entity_poly.entity_id
_entity_poly.type
_entity_poly.pdbx_seq_one_letter_code
_entity_poly.pdbx_strand_id
1 'polypeptide(L)'
;MNEIDLVAVILIILAGIITYSLRFGGLMIGDVLSKHKFVENLIKALPGALLLSFVIPSIISEGIPGLISALTAGVVAKKTNNVLIALVIGLAIIIIFRNFI
;
A
#
# COMPACT_ATOMS: atom_id res chain seq x y z
N MET A 1 4.47 -34.84 -5.33
CA MET A 1 4.26 -33.39 -5.51
C MET A 1 3.82 -33.22 -6.93
N ASN A 2 2.62 -32.67 -7.18
CA ASN A 2 2.12 -32.54 -8.54
C ASN A 2 3.10 -31.66 -9.32
N GLU A 3 3.28 -31.89 -10.62
CA GLU A 3 4.15 -31.07 -11.47
C GLU A 3 3.83 -29.57 -11.34
N ILE A 4 2.56 -29.25 -11.12
CA ILE A 4 2.06 -27.89 -10.88
C ILE A 4 2.63 -27.27 -9.59
N ASP A 5 2.80 -28.06 -8.52
CA ASP A 5 3.36 -27.58 -7.24
C ASP A 5 4.85 -27.24 -7.39
N LEU A 6 5.60 -28.08 -8.12
CA LEU A 6 7.02 -27.85 -8.37
C LEU A 6 7.24 -26.60 -9.24
N VAL A 7 6.43 -26.43 -10.29
CA VAL A 7 6.45 -25.21 -11.13
C VAL A 7 6.09 -23.98 -10.31
N ALA A 8 5.07 -24.05 -9.44
CA ALA A 8 4.68 -22.92 -8.58
C ALA A 8 5.83 -22.50 -7.65
N VAL A 9 6.53 -23.46 -7.02
CA VAL A 9 7.68 -23.16 -6.15
C VAL A 9 8.81 -22.49 -6.93
N ILE A 10 9.12 -23.00 -8.13
CA ILE A 10 10.16 -22.41 -9.00
C ILE A 10 9.78 -20.96 -9.38
N LEU A 11 8.52 -20.72 -9.74
CA LEU A 11 8.03 -19.39 -10.08
C LEU A 11 8.09 -18.42 -8.90
N ILE A 12 7.74 -18.87 -7.68
CA ILE A 12 7.83 -18.04 -6.47
C ILE A 12 9.29 -17.68 -6.18
N ILE A 13 10.22 -18.63 -6.29
CA ILE A 13 11.65 -18.38 -6.10
C ILE A 13 12.15 -17.37 -7.13
N LEU A 14 11.78 -17.55 -8.40
CA LEU A 14 12.19 -16.65 -9.48
C LEU A 14 11.62 -15.24 -9.30
N ALA A 15 10.34 -15.13 -8.94
CA ALA A 15 9.69 -13.87 -8.62
C ALA A 15 10.37 -13.18 -7.42
N GLY A 16 10.77 -13.95 -6.41
CA GLY A 16 11.55 -13.46 -5.28
C GLY A 16 12.88 -12.88 -5.72
N ILE A 17 13.65 -13.64 -6.51
CA ILE A 17 14.94 -13.19 -7.06
C ILE A 17 14.78 -11.88 -7.83
N ILE A 18 13.83 -11.82 -8.76
CA ILE A 18 13.56 -10.61 -9.57
C ILE A 18 13.22 -9.42 -8.66
N THR A 19 12.36 -9.62 -7.66
CA THR A 19 11.93 -8.57 -6.73
C THR A 19 13.11 -8.01 -5.92
N TYR A 20 13.95 -8.90 -5.38
CA TYR A 20 15.13 -8.48 -4.61
C TYR A 20 16.20 -7.83 -5.49
N SER A 21 16.43 -8.35 -6.70
CA SER A 21 17.33 -7.74 -7.67
C SER A 21 16.88 -6.33 -8.05
N LEU A 22 15.59 -6.11 -8.30
CA LEU A 22 15.05 -4.80 -8.62
C LEU A 22 15.19 -3.83 -7.44
N ARG A 23 14.97 -4.31 -6.21
CA ARG A 23 15.18 -3.49 -5.01
C ARG A 23 16.65 -3.13 -4.82
N PHE A 24 17.56 -4.07 -5.01
CA PHE A 24 19.00 -3.82 -4.95
C PHE A 24 19.44 -2.80 -6.01
N GLY A 25 19.00 -2.98 -7.25
CA GLY A 25 19.26 -2.03 -8.33
C GLY A 25 18.67 -0.64 -8.05
N GLY A 26 17.46 -0.59 -7.52
CA GLY A 26 16.80 0.66 -7.14
C GLY A 26 17.52 1.43 -6.04
N LEU A 27 18.10 0.73 -5.05
CA LEU A 27 18.92 1.37 -4.00
C LEU A 27 20.23 1.93 -4.57
N MET A 28 20.95 1.15 -5.39
CA MET A 28 22.20 1.61 -6.00
C MET A 28 22.00 2.79 -6.96
N ILE A 29 20.95 2.75 -7.78
CA ILE A 29 20.61 3.82 -8.73
C ILE A 29 19.99 5.02 -8.00
N GLY A 30 19.24 4.78 -6.92
CA GLY A 30 18.61 5.81 -6.11
C GLY A 30 19.60 6.82 -5.56
N ASP A 31 20.77 6.37 -5.11
CA ASP A 31 21.84 7.25 -4.64
C ASP A 31 22.42 8.15 -5.75
N VAL A 32 22.44 7.65 -6.99
CA VAL A 32 22.91 8.42 -8.16
C VAL A 32 21.85 9.41 -8.63
N LEU A 33 20.58 8.99 -8.68
CA LEU A 33 19.45 9.84 -9.11
C LEU A 33 19.15 10.96 -8.12
N SER A 34 19.40 10.72 -6.82
CA SER A 34 19.18 11.71 -5.75
C SER A 34 20.15 12.90 -5.81
N LYS A 35 21.13 12.91 -6.72
CA LYS A 35 22.01 14.07 -6.94
C LYS A 35 21.26 15.29 -7.48
N HIS A 36 20.10 15.09 -8.12
CA HIS A 36 19.23 16.18 -8.59
C HIS A 36 18.06 16.39 -7.62
N LYS A 37 17.95 17.59 -7.05
CA LYS A 37 16.89 17.96 -6.09
C LYS A 37 15.47 17.64 -6.60
N PHE A 38 15.19 17.90 -7.88
CA PHE A 38 13.89 17.59 -8.48
C PHE A 38 13.56 16.10 -8.43
N VAL A 39 14.52 15.25 -8.82
CA VAL A 39 14.33 13.79 -8.86
C VAL A 39 14.20 13.23 -7.45
N GLU A 40 15.01 13.73 -6.50
CA GLU A 40 14.90 13.37 -5.08
C GLU A 40 13.51 13.68 -4.51
N ASN A 41 12.97 14.86 -4.81
CA ASN A 41 11.62 15.24 -4.39
C ASN A 41 10.54 14.35 -5.01
N LEU A 42 10.66 13.99 -6.29
CA LEU A 42 9.74 13.04 -6.93
C LEU A 42 9.79 11.66 -6.27
N ILE A 43 11.00 11.12 -6.06
CA ILE A 43 11.18 9.80 -5.45
C ILE A 43 10.58 9.77 -4.03
N LYS A 44 10.78 10.84 -3.24
CA LYS A 44 10.19 10.97 -1.90
C LYS A 44 8.66 11.11 -1.91
N ALA A 45 8.08 11.64 -2.97
CA ALA A 45 6.63 11.79 -3.12
C ALA A 45 5.91 10.51 -3.60
N LEU A 46 6.63 9.60 -4.28
CA LEU A 46 6.06 8.37 -4.85
C LEU A 46 5.31 7.50 -3.83
N PRO A 47 5.84 7.18 -2.63
CA PRO A 47 5.14 6.30 -1.69
C PRO A 47 3.76 6.83 -1.31
N GLY A 48 3.67 8.12 -0.99
CA GLY A 48 2.41 8.77 -0.65
C GLY A 48 1.44 8.82 -1.84
N ALA A 49 1.94 9.15 -3.03
CA ALA A 49 1.13 9.21 -4.24
C ALA A 49 0.58 7.84 -4.65
N LEU A 50 1.40 6.77 -4.54
CA LEU A 50 0.99 5.40 -4.82
C LEU A 50 -0.10 4.94 -3.84
N LEU A 51 0.10 5.17 -2.53
CA LEU A 51 -0.92 4.86 -1.53
C LEU A 51 -2.23 5.57 -1.84
N LEU A 52 -2.17 6.87 -2.17
CA LEU A 52 -3.35 7.64 -2.55
C LEU A 52 -4.02 7.08 -3.82
N SER A 53 -3.24 6.70 -4.83
CA SER A 53 -3.73 6.09 -6.06
C SER A 53 -4.41 4.74 -5.84
N PHE A 54 -4.08 3.99 -4.78
CA PHE A 54 -4.76 2.74 -4.43
C PHE A 54 -5.98 2.97 -3.54
N VAL A 55 -5.88 3.92 -2.61
CA VAL A 55 -6.94 4.18 -1.62
C VAL A 55 -8.13 4.88 -2.28
N ILE A 56 -7.92 5.87 -3.14
CA ILE A 56 -9.00 6.60 -3.82
C ILE A 56 -9.96 5.66 -4.59
N PRO A 57 -9.49 4.80 -5.51
CA PRO A 57 -10.41 3.92 -6.24
C PRO A 57 -11.09 2.91 -5.32
N SER A 58 -10.43 2.49 -4.24
CA SER A 58 -11.04 1.61 -3.23
C SER A 58 -12.20 2.32 -2.51
N ILE A 59 -12.04 3.60 -2.14
CA ILE A 59 -13.10 4.43 -1.54
C ILE A 59 -14.26 4.62 -2.53
N ILE A 60 -13.96 4.94 -3.79
CA ILE A 60 -14.98 5.13 -4.83
C ILE A 60 -15.80 3.85 -5.04
N SER A 61 -15.15 2.68 -4.98
CA SER A 61 -15.80 1.38 -5.14
C SER A 61 -16.77 1.05 -4.01
N GLU A 62 -16.49 1.50 -2.77
CA GLU A 62 -17.41 1.33 -1.63
C GLU A 62 -18.45 2.46 -1.50
N GLY A 63 -18.20 3.64 -2.08
CA GLY A 63 -19.13 4.79 -2.04
C GLY A 63 -19.08 5.59 -0.74
N ILE A 64 -20.25 6.05 -0.26
CA ILE A 64 -20.39 6.87 0.95
C ILE A 64 -19.78 6.20 2.21
N PRO A 65 -19.98 4.89 2.46
CA PRO A 65 -19.35 4.17 3.58
C PRO A 65 -17.81 4.21 3.56
N GLY A 66 -17.21 4.06 2.37
CA GLY A 66 -15.76 4.13 2.17
C GLY A 66 -15.21 5.51 2.51
N LEU A 67 -15.97 6.57 2.21
CA LEU A 67 -15.54 7.95 2.46
C LEU A 67 -15.59 8.29 3.95
N ILE A 68 -16.64 7.87 4.66
CA ILE A 68 -16.79 8.06 6.11
C ILE A 68 -15.72 7.28 6.88
N SER A 69 -15.49 6.01 6.51
CA SER A 69 -14.48 5.16 7.14
C SER A 69 -13.05 5.67 6.91
N ALA A 70 -12.72 6.12 5.69
CA ALA A 70 -11.41 6.70 5.39
C ALA A 70 -11.15 8.00 6.17
N LEU A 71 -12.14 8.89 6.27
CA LEU A 71 -12.03 10.13 7.05
C LEU A 71 -11.84 9.86 8.54
N THR A 72 -12.67 8.98 9.11
CA THR A 72 -12.58 8.62 10.52
C THR A 72 -11.28 7.90 10.85
N ALA A 73 -10.83 6.95 10.04
CA ALA A 73 -9.55 6.29 10.19
C ALA A 73 -8.38 7.29 10.11
N GLY A 74 -8.42 8.25 9.17
CA GLY A 74 -7.40 9.29 9.06
C GLY A 74 -7.34 10.22 10.28
N VAL A 75 -8.50 10.62 10.82
CA VAL A 75 -8.58 11.44 12.04
C VAL A 75 -8.04 10.69 13.26
N VAL A 76 -8.39 9.41 13.40
CA VAL A 76 -7.88 8.55 14.49
C VAL A 76 -6.38 8.35 14.36
N ALA A 77 -5.87 8.07 13.16
CA ALA A 77 -4.44 7.89 12.92
C ALA A 77 -3.65 9.13 13.35
N LYS A 78 -4.16 10.32 13.00
CA LYS A 78 -3.54 11.60 13.38
C LYS A 78 -3.58 11.85 14.89
N LYS A 79 -4.67 11.49 15.57
CA LYS A 79 -4.85 11.77 17.01
C LYS A 79 -4.11 10.77 17.89
N THR A 80 -4.10 9.50 17.52
CA THR A 80 -3.60 8.42 18.36
C THR A 80 -2.14 8.07 18.06
N ASN A 81 -1.56 8.54 16.95
CA ASN A 81 -0.24 8.15 16.44
C ASN A 81 -0.03 6.63 16.30
N ASN A 82 -1.10 5.85 16.41
CA ASN A 82 -1.08 4.40 16.35
C ASN A 82 -1.94 3.93 15.18
N VAL A 83 -1.26 3.45 14.14
CA VAL A 83 -1.88 2.99 12.89
C VAL A 83 -2.78 1.78 13.11
N LEU A 84 -2.47 0.92 14.10
CA LEU A 84 -3.28 -0.26 14.39
C LEU A 84 -4.68 0.12 14.87
N ILE A 85 -4.79 1.14 15.72
CA ILE A 85 -6.07 1.62 16.25
C ILE A 85 -6.90 2.25 15.12
N ALA A 86 -6.27 3.04 14.25
CA ALA A 86 -6.92 3.60 13.08
C ALA A 86 -7.45 2.53 12.13
N LEU A 87 -6.68 1.47 11.91
CA LEU A 87 -7.06 0.35 11.07
C LEU A 87 -8.27 -0.39 11.64
N VAL A 88 -8.24 -0.73 12.93
CA VAL A 88 -9.36 -1.44 13.60
C VAL A 88 -10.65 -0.60 13.55
N ILE A 89 -10.56 0.70 13.81
CA ILE A 89 -11.73 1.59 13.78
C ILE A 89 -12.27 1.74 12.35
N GLY A 90 -11.40 1.98 11.37
CA GLY A 90 -11.81 2.07 9.95
C GLY A 90 -12.49 0.80 9.47
N LEU A 91 -11.91 -0.37 9.78
CA LEU A 91 -12.48 -1.67 9.46
C LEU A 91 -13.83 -1.89 10.15
N ALA A 92 -13.95 -1.57 11.44
CA ALA A 92 -15.20 -1.71 12.18
C ALA A 92 -16.31 -0.87 11.54
N ILE A 93 -16.02 0.36 11.11
CA ILE A 93 -17.00 1.24 10.45
C ILE A 93 -17.46 0.64 9.13
N ILE A 94 -16.55 0.13 8.28
CA ILE A 94 -16.91 -0.52 7.01
C ILE A 94 -17.79 -1.75 7.26
N ILE A 95 -17.42 -2.60 8.22
CA ILE A 95 -18.18 -3.81 8.54
C ILE A 95 -19.59 -3.45 9.02
N ILE A 96 -19.72 -2.45 9.90
CA ILE A 96 -21.02 -2.01 10.40
C ILE A 96 -21.87 -1.46 9.26
N PHE A 97 -21.32 -0.58 8.42
CA PHE A 97 -22.04 -0.03 7.28
C PHE A 97 -22.48 -1.10 6.28
N ARG A 98 -21.63 -2.11 6.02
CA ARG A 98 -21.97 -3.22 5.11
C ARG A 98 -23.01 -4.18 5.68
N ASN A 99 -23.17 -4.24 7.01
CA ASN A 99 -24.12 -5.15 7.66
C ASN A 99 -25.46 -4.47 8.02
N PHE A 100 -25.50 -3.14 8.11
CA PHE A 100 -26.71 -2.37 8.43
C PHE A 100 -27.42 -1.79 7.19
N ILE A 101 -26.76 -1.74 6.03
CA ILE A 101 -27.33 -1.35 4.72
C ILE A 101 -27.46 -2.58 3.83
#